data_AF-A0A6I1FTK5-F1
#
_entry.id   AF-A0A6I1FTK5-F1
#
_cell.length_a   1.000
_cell.length_b   1.000
_cell.length_c   1.000
_cell.angle_alpha   90.00
_cell.angle_beta   90.00
_cell.angle_gamma   90.00
#
_symmetry.space_group_name_H-M   'P 1'
#
loop_
_entity.id
_entity.type
_entity.pdbx_description
1 polymer ?
#
loop_
_entity_poly.entity_id
_entity_poly.type
_entity_poly.pdbx_seq_one_letter_code
_entity_poly.pdbx_strand_id
1 'polypeptide(L)' 'MNGYISHDLQRCMEVEGKYLLLVKWESLEDHTVGFRQSTEYQEWKQLLHHFYDPFPTVEHFEKVTLS' A
#
# COMPACT_ATOMS: atom_id res chain seq x y z
N MET A 1 -13.40 -3.29 6.49
CA MET A 1 -12.10 -3.98 6.36
C MET A 1 -11.42 -3.98 7.72
N ASN A 2 -11.11 -5.14 8.28
CA ASN A 2 -10.44 -5.21 9.58
C ASN A 2 -8.98 -4.77 9.42
N GLY A 3 -8.45 -4.13 10.47
CA GLY A 3 -7.05 -3.76 10.55
C GLY A 3 -6.57 -2.60 9.68
N TYR A 4 -7.40 -1.96 8.86
CA TYR A 4 -7.01 -0.72 8.17
C TYR A 4 -6.93 0.45 9.16
N ILE A 5 -5.80 1.18 9.16
CA ILE A 5 -5.60 2.34 10.03
C ILE A 5 -5.61 3.65 9.22
N SER A 6 -4.73 3.79 8.24
CA SER A 6 -4.61 5.00 7.42
C SER A 6 -3.81 4.75 6.14
N HIS A 7 -3.86 5.68 5.19
CA HIS A 7 -2.90 5.72 4.08
C HIS A 7 -2.39 7.13 3.83
N ASP A 8 -1.21 7.23 3.20
CA ASP A 8 -0.58 8.45 2.73
C ASP A 8 0.06 8.20 1.35
N LEU A 9 0.04 9.20 0.47
CA LEU A 9 0.59 9.11 -0.88
C LEU A 9 1.62 10.21 -1.09
N GLN A 10 2.86 9.81 -1.36
CA GLN A 10 3.98 10.71 -1.55
C GLN A 10 4.49 10.60 -2.99
N ARG A 11 4.80 11.75 -3.59
CA ARG A 11 5.46 11.80 -4.90
C ARG A 11 6.97 11.92 -4.69
N CYS A 12 7.75 11.10 -5.40
CA CYS A 12 9.21 11.21 -5.42
C CYS A 12 9.60 12.56 -6.05
N MET A 13 10.54 13.27 -5.43
CA MET A 13 11.00 14.56 -5.93
C MET A 13 12.01 14.41 -7.08
N GLU A 14 12.76 13.32 -7.08
CA GLU A 14 13.87 13.05 -8.00
C GLU A 14 13.45 12.27 -9.25
N VAL A 15 12.36 11.50 -9.16
CA VAL A 15 11.88 10.64 -10.24
C VAL A 15 10.43 10.97 -10.55
N GLU A 16 10.20 11.61 -11.69
CA GLU A 16 8.87 11.92 -12.18
C GLU A 16 8.02 10.64 -12.33
N GLY A 17 6.74 10.72 -11.97
CA GLY A 17 5.81 9.59 -12.05
C GLY A 17 6.01 8.51 -10.97
N LYS A 18 7.04 8.61 -10.12
CA LYS A 18 7.25 7.66 -9.01
C LYS A 18 6.52 8.13 -7.75
N TYR A 19 5.71 7.25 -7.19
CA TYR A 19 4.97 7.50 -5.96
C TYR A 19 5.22 6.39 -4.93
N LEU A 20 5.17 6.76 -3.65
CA LEU A 20 5.15 5.84 -2.51
C LEU A 20 3.78 5.92 -1.85
N LEU A 21 3.07 4.79 -1.84
CA LEU A 21 1.84 4.62 -1.08
C LEU A 21 2.17 3.93 0.24
N LEU A 22 2.01 4.64 1.35
CA LEU A 22 2.16 4.08 2.69
C LEU A 22 0.78 3.73 3.23
N VAL A 23 0.52 2.44 3.48
CA VAL A 23 -0.72 2.00 4.12
C VAL A 23 -0.39 1.41 5.48
N LYS A 24 -1.02 1.94 6.53
CA LYS A 24 -0.88 1.46 7.89
C LYS A 24 -1.95 0.41 8.18
N TRP A 25 -1.49 -0.72 8.68
CA TRP A 25 -2.30 -1.86 9.07
C TRP A 25 -2.05 -2.21 10.54
N GLU A 26 -3.04 -2.82 11.18
CA GLU A 26 -2.89 -3.38 12.53
C GLU A 26 -1.97 -4.62 12.51
N SER A 27 -2.07 -5.47 11.48
CA SER A 27 -1.22 -6.65 11.28
C SER A 27 -0.79 -6.85 9.83
N LEU A 28 0.19 -7.74 9.62
CA LEU A 28 0.63 -8.13 8.28
C LEU A 28 -0.46 -8.92 7.54
N GLU A 29 -1.21 -9.74 8.26
CA GLU A 29 -2.29 -10.58 7.77
C GLU A 29 -3.48 -9.75 7.27
N ASP A 30 -3.79 -8.63 7.94
CA ASP A 30 -4.86 -7.72 7.51
C ASP A 30 -4.62 -7.18 6.09
N HIS A 31 -3.37 -6.90 5.72
CA HIS A 31 -3.02 -6.58 4.35
C HIS A 31 -2.97 -7.84 3.47
N THR A 32 -2.10 -8.79 3.80
CA THR A 32 -1.69 -9.85 2.86
C THR A 32 -2.75 -10.91 2.62
N VAL A 33 -3.68 -11.10 3.57
CA VAL A 33 -4.81 -12.03 3.46
C VAL A 33 -6.11 -11.24 3.40
N GLY A 34 -6.41 -10.45 4.44
CA GLY A 34 -7.69 -9.77 4.61
C GLY A 34 -8.03 -8.88 3.41
N PHE A 35 -7.21 -7.85 3.18
CA PHE A 35 -7.41 -6.93 2.06
C PHE A 35 -7.27 -7.65 0.72
N ARG A 36 -6.19 -8.42 0.51
CA ARG A 36 -5.92 -9.07 -0.80
C ARG A 36 -7.00 -10.06 -1.26
N GLN A 37 -7.80 -10.62 -0.35
CA GLN A 37 -8.91 -11.52 -0.69
C GLN A 37 -10.28 -10.81 -0.68
N SER A 38 -10.33 -9.55 -0.28
CA SER A 38 -11.57 -8.77 -0.20
C SER A 38 -12.10 -8.32 -1.55
N THR A 39 -13.38 -7.94 -1.58
CA THR A 39 -14.04 -7.33 -2.74
C THR A 39 -13.46 -5.95 -3.06
N GLU A 40 -13.10 -5.20 -2.03
CA GLU A 40 -12.54 -3.85 -2.10
C GLU A 40 -11.16 -3.87 -2.77
N TYR A 41 -10.40 -4.95 -2.66
CA TYR A 41 -9.15 -5.09 -3.42
C TYR A 41 -9.40 -5.20 -4.92
N GLN A 42 -10.52 -5.79 -5.36
CA GLN A 42 -10.85 -5.81 -6.79
C GLN A 42 -11.17 -4.40 -7.30
N GLU A 43 -11.91 -3.60 -6.53
CA GLU A 43 -12.16 -2.20 -6.84
C GLU A 43 -10.86 -1.38 -6.85
N TRP A 44 -10.01 -1.56 -5.84
CA TRP A 44 -8.67 -0.97 -5.79
C TRP A 44 -7.84 -1.28 -7.04
N LYS A 45 -7.83 -2.55 -7.48
CA LYS A 45 -7.12 -2.95 -8.71
C LYS A 45 -7.67 -2.19 -9.91
N GLN A 46 -8.98 -2.15 -10.09
CA GLN A 46 -9.61 -1.50 -11.24
C GLN A 46 -9.24 -0.01 -11.31
N LEU A 47 -9.24 0.66 -10.15
CA LEU A 47 -8.94 2.08 -10.04
C LEU A 47 -7.46 2.42 -10.25
N LEU A 48 -6.53 1.55 -9.84
CA LEU A 48 -5.11 1.93 -9.74
C LEU A 48 -4.15 1.13 -10.60
N HIS A 49 -4.44 -0.13 -10.94
CA HIS A 49 -3.46 -0.99 -11.63
C HIS A 49 -3.02 -0.45 -12.99
N HIS A 50 -3.86 0.32 -13.67
CA HIS A 50 -3.52 0.88 -14.98
C HIS A 50 -2.53 2.05 -14.92
N PHE A 51 -2.23 2.57 -13.72
CA PHE A 51 -1.16 3.54 -13.50
C PHE A 51 0.19 2.89 -13.19
N TYR A 52 0.23 1.56 -13.02
CA TYR A 52 1.45 0.85 -12.63
C TYR A 52 2.23 0.43 -13.87
N ASP A 53 3.46 0.92 -13.99
CA ASP A 53 4.41 0.50 -15.00
C ASP A 53 5.85 0.55 -14.43
N PRO A 54 6.44 -0.58 -14.00
CA PRO A 54 5.87 -1.94 -13.88
C PRO A 54 4.97 -2.09 -12.63
N PHE A 55 4.59 -3.33 -12.29
CA PHE A 55 3.91 -3.60 -11.02
C PHE A 55 4.78 -3.10 -9.84
N PRO A 56 4.20 -2.39 -8.85
CA PRO A 56 4.99 -1.82 -7.77
C PRO A 56 5.58 -2.91 -6.87
N THR A 57 6.77 -2.66 -6.35
CA THR A 57 7.32 -3.41 -5.22
C THR A 57 6.46 -3.14 -3.98
N VAL A 58 6.08 -4.20 -3.26
CA VAL A 58 5.30 -4.10 -2.02
C VAL A 58 6.13 -4.68 -0.88
N GLU A 59 6.39 -3.85 0.12
CA GLU A 59 7.20 -4.18 1.29
C GLU A 59 6.44 -3.77 2.56
N HIS A 60 6.82 -4.37 3.69
CA HIS A 60 6.20 -4.14 5.00
C HIS A 60 7.28 -3.78 6.00
N PHE A 61 7.05 -2.70 6.74
CA PHE A 61 8.02 -2.14 7.67
C PHE A 61 7.37 -1.92 9.03
N GLU A 62 8.16 -2.08 10.08
CA GLU A 62 7.78 -1.67 11.42
C GLU A 62 8.49 -0.38 11.82
N LYS A 63 7.86 0.39 12.70
CA LYS A 63 8.48 1.61 13.23
C LYS A 63 9.56 1.23 14.23
N VAL A 64 10.81 1.58 13.93
CA VAL A 64 11.93 1.46 14.86
C VAL A 64 12.17 2.79 15.56
N THR A 65 12.29 2.76 16.89
CA THR A 65 12.79 3.91 17.65
C THR A 65 14.31 3.86 17.63
N LEU A 66 14.94 4.93 17.14
CA LEU A 66 16.38 5.10 17.27
C LEU A 66 16.71 5.52 18.70
N SER A 67 17.58 4.77 19.36
CA SER A 67 18.14 5.08 20.69
C SER A 67 19.33 6.02 20.60
#